data_AF-A0A8I0A709-F1
#
_entry.id   AF-A0A8I0A709-F1
#
_cell.length_a   1.000
_cell.length_b   1.000
_cell.length_c   1.000
_cell.angle_alpha   90.00
_cell.angle_beta   90.00
_cell.angle_gamma   90.00
#
_symmetry.space_group_name_H-M   'P 1'
#
loop_
_entity.id
_entity.type
_entity.pdbx_description
1 polymer ?
#
loop_
_entity_poly.entity_id
_entity_poly.type
_entity_poly.pdbx_seq_one_letter_code
_entity_poly.pdbx_strand_id
1 'polypeptide(L)'
;MDRSSRCLDLFPYFCVQVCAKLVSPGFFGEEGKSAKVPMRSAILGVFALFLQALGYFAISAYVYEHSAVYGSVLFFAILLFIVIGAGHHVKCGFAEYVFLRLGRDKKAHTMMLDLFNSAPITKICYLGYIVFIITLIIAILTGTAALPLWAAIFTILPIFIILFPFKIIGTLHISAMISMLAWMILI
;
A
#
# COMPACT_ATOMS: atom_id res chain seq x y z
N MET A 1 7.76 25.30 16.95
CA MET A 1 7.35 25.53 15.54
C MET A 1 6.80 24.24 14.99
N ASP A 2 5.59 24.11 14.47
CA ASP A 2 4.36 24.90 14.52
C ASP A 2 3.21 23.87 14.38
N ARG A 3 2.09 24.15 15.02
CA ARG A 3 1.01 23.23 15.41
C ARG A 3 -0.14 23.20 14.38
N SER A 4 0.10 23.75 13.19
CA SER A 4 -0.91 24.10 12.16
C SER A 4 -1.16 23.04 11.07
N SER A 5 -0.29 22.05 10.84
CA SER A 5 -0.46 21.11 9.72
C SER A 5 -1.42 19.93 9.98
N ARG A 6 -2.06 19.86 11.15
CA ARG A 6 -2.72 18.65 11.70
C ARG A 6 -4.12 18.32 11.16
N CYS A 7 -4.56 18.90 10.04
CA CYS A 7 -5.94 18.70 9.55
C CYS A 7 -6.08 18.01 8.17
N LEU A 8 -4.98 17.70 7.47
CA LEU A 8 -5.02 16.95 6.20
C LEU A 8 -4.38 15.55 6.32
N ASP A 9 -4.06 15.12 7.55
CA ASP A 9 -3.28 13.92 7.83
C ASP A 9 -4.11 12.66 8.21
N LEU A 10 -5.41 12.64 7.90
CA LEU A 10 -6.30 11.64 8.52
C LEU A 10 -6.49 10.33 7.76
N PHE A 11 -5.96 10.15 6.54
CA PHE A 11 -6.25 8.91 5.78
C PHE A 11 -5.09 8.23 5.02
N PRO A 12 -4.03 8.91 4.54
CA PRO A 12 -2.93 8.22 3.85
C PRO A 12 -1.73 7.91 4.76
N TYR A 13 -1.81 8.25 6.05
CA TYR A 13 -0.70 8.06 6.96
C TYR A 13 -0.60 6.65 7.54
N PHE A 14 -1.60 5.77 7.45
CA PHE A 14 -1.64 4.59 8.33
C PHE A 14 -0.55 3.52 8.05
N CYS A 15 -0.06 3.40 6.81
CA CYS A 15 1.06 2.49 6.49
C CYS A 15 2.44 3.13 6.80
N VAL A 16 2.54 4.46 6.69
CA VAL A 16 3.79 5.22 6.86
C VAL A 16 3.97 5.78 8.27
N GLN A 17 2.92 6.17 8.99
CA GLN A 17 2.92 6.56 10.42
C GLN A 17 2.98 5.36 11.33
N VAL A 18 2.58 4.14 10.93
CA VAL A 18 2.94 2.96 11.72
C VAL A 18 4.42 2.68 11.55
N CYS A 19 4.99 2.77 10.34
CA CYS A 19 6.44 2.79 10.18
C CYS A 19 7.09 3.96 10.97
N ALA A 20 6.60 5.19 10.87
CA ALA A 20 7.17 6.40 11.47
C ALA A 20 6.86 6.60 12.97
N LYS A 21 5.82 5.97 13.54
CA LYS A 21 5.62 5.84 15.00
C LYS A 21 6.33 4.61 15.56
N LEU A 22 6.66 3.62 14.72
CA LEU A 22 7.66 2.60 15.02
C LEU A 22 9.09 3.11 14.82
N VAL A 23 9.29 4.33 14.28
CA VAL A 23 10.50 5.19 14.44
C VAL A 23 10.53 5.83 15.84
N SER A 24 10.11 5.06 16.85
CA SER A 24 10.81 5.03 18.13
C SER A 24 12.07 4.18 17.92
N PRO A 25 13.18 4.32 18.66
CA PRO A 25 14.55 3.91 18.26
C PRO A 25 14.83 2.42 17.94
N GLY A 26 13.82 1.56 17.71
CA GLY A 26 13.96 0.13 17.42
C GLY A 26 13.84 -0.31 15.95
N PHE A 27 13.14 0.39 15.04
CA PHE A 27 12.86 -0.16 13.70
C PHE A 27 14.05 -0.12 12.72
N PHE A 28 14.86 0.95 12.80
CA PHE A 28 16.03 1.13 11.93
C PHE A 28 17.34 0.61 12.54
N GLY A 29 17.28 0.15 13.80
CA GLY A 29 18.45 0.04 14.67
C GLY A 29 18.77 -1.35 15.19
N GLU A 30 18.23 -2.44 14.63
CA GLU A 30 18.71 -3.77 15.04
C GLU A 30 20.19 -3.91 14.68
N GLU A 31 21.04 -3.94 15.71
CA GLU A 31 22.46 -4.27 15.60
C GLU A 31 22.62 -5.54 14.76
N GLY A 32 23.36 -5.45 13.64
CA GLY A 32 23.59 -6.59 12.74
C GLY A 32 22.71 -6.69 11.48
N LYS A 33 21.63 -5.90 11.33
CA LYS A 33 20.84 -5.91 10.09
C LYS A 33 21.67 -5.46 8.86
N SER A 34 21.84 -6.36 7.89
CA SER A 34 22.63 -6.12 6.68
C SER A 34 21.95 -5.11 5.76
N ALA A 35 22.73 -4.15 5.25
CA ALA A 35 22.25 -3.16 4.29
C ALA A 35 21.70 -3.77 2.99
N LYS A 36 21.95 -5.05 2.68
CA LYS A 36 21.37 -5.70 1.49
C LYS A 36 19.89 -6.08 1.65
N VAL A 37 19.40 -6.20 2.89
CA VAL A 37 18.04 -6.65 3.21
C VAL A 37 16.96 -5.67 2.73
N PRO A 38 17.07 -4.33 2.94
CA PRO A 38 16.06 -3.38 2.50
C PRO A 38 15.84 -3.37 0.98
N MET A 39 16.92 -3.48 0.20
CA MET A 39 16.81 -3.50 -1.27
C MET A 39 16.17 -4.79 -1.78
N ARG A 40 16.45 -5.93 -1.13
CA ARG A 40 15.74 -7.18 -1.43
C ARG A 40 14.25 -7.06 -1.12
N SER A 41 13.90 -6.48 0.03
CA SER A 41 12.51 -6.23 0.42
C SER A 41 11.79 -5.31 -0.56
N ALA A 42 12.43 -4.23 -1.02
CA ALA A 42 11.87 -3.34 -2.02
C ALA A 42 11.57 -4.05 -3.36
N ILE A 43 12.51 -4.85 -3.86
CA ILE A 43 12.33 -5.61 -5.10
C ILE A 43 11.20 -6.64 -4.94
N LEU A 44 11.16 -7.36 -3.81
CA LEU A 44 10.08 -8.30 -3.51
C LEU A 44 8.71 -7.60 -3.40
N GLY A 45 8.67 -6.38 -2.85
CA GLY A 45 7.46 -5.56 -2.79
C GLY A 45 6.97 -5.14 -4.18
N VAL A 46 7.86 -4.69 -5.06
CA VAL A 46 7.50 -4.36 -6.46
C VAL A 46 7.03 -5.61 -7.22
N PHE A 47 7.70 -6.75 -7.01
CA PHE A 47 7.31 -8.02 -7.61
C PHE A 47 5.92 -8.47 -7.12
N ALA A 48 5.65 -8.35 -5.81
CA ALA A 48 4.33 -8.64 -5.25
C ALA A 48 3.25 -7.70 -5.81
N LEU A 49 3.55 -6.41 -5.95
CA LEU A 49 2.64 -5.42 -6.55
C LEU A 49 2.30 -5.76 -8.01
N PHE A 50 3.28 -6.24 -8.78
CA PHE A 50 3.06 -6.72 -10.15
C PHE A 50 2.14 -7.95 -10.20
N LEU A 51 2.40 -8.97 -9.38
CA LEU A 51 1.53 -10.15 -9.32
C LEU A 51 0.10 -9.79 -8.90
N GLN A 52 -0.01 -8.85 -7.97
CA GLN A 52 -1.30 -8.36 -7.48
C GLN A 52 -2.06 -7.54 -8.52
N ALA A 53 -1.35 -6.83 -9.41
CA ALA A 53 -1.93 -6.09 -10.51
C ALA A 53 -2.79 -6.99 -11.42
N LEU A 54 -2.40 -8.25 -11.61
CA LEU A 54 -3.16 -9.22 -12.42
C LEU A 54 -4.59 -9.39 -11.88
N GLY A 55 -4.72 -9.60 -10.56
CA GLY A 55 -6.03 -9.74 -9.92
C GLY A 55 -6.84 -8.45 -9.97
N TYR A 56 -6.20 -7.29 -9.76
CA TYR A 56 -6.90 -6.01 -9.83
C TYR A 56 -7.38 -5.63 -11.24
N PHE A 57 -6.58 -5.93 -12.27
CA PHE A 57 -7.01 -5.73 -13.64
C PHE A 57 -8.14 -6.70 -14.02
N ALA A 58 -8.07 -7.96 -13.57
CA ALA A 58 -9.13 -8.92 -13.79
C ALA A 58 -10.46 -8.45 -13.18
N ILE A 59 -10.48 -8.00 -11.92
CA ILE A 59 -11.72 -7.50 -11.31
C ILE A 59 -12.19 -6.20 -11.95
N SER A 60 -11.28 -5.31 -12.36
CA SER A 60 -11.65 -4.07 -13.06
C SER A 60 -12.32 -4.37 -14.40
N ALA A 61 -11.79 -5.33 -15.16
CA ALA A 61 -12.37 -5.80 -16.42
C ALA A 61 -13.73 -6.48 -16.20
N TYR A 62 -13.85 -7.34 -15.20
CA TYR A 62 -15.12 -7.97 -14.83
C TYR A 62 -16.20 -6.94 -14.49
N VAL A 63 -15.89 -5.97 -13.62
CA VAL A 63 -16.83 -4.89 -13.28
C VAL A 63 -17.13 -4.01 -14.50
N TYR A 64 -16.20 -3.84 -15.44
CA TYR A 64 -16.42 -3.08 -16.68
C TYR A 64 -17.50 -3.71 -17.57
N GLU A 65 -17.54 -5.04 -17.67
CA GLU A 65 -18.56 -5.75 -18.44
C GLU A 65 -19.98 -5.50 -17.91
N HIS A 66 -20.12 -5.24 -16.61
CA HIS A 66 -21.41 -4.92 -15.98
C HIS A 66 -21.67 -3.42 -15.86
N SER A 67 -20.62 -2.61 -15.69
CA SER A 67 -20.71 -1.15 -15.63
C SER A 67 -19.42 -0.50 -16.13
N ALA A 68 -19.49 0.09 -17.33
CA ALA A 68 -18.36 0.79 -17.94
C ALA A 68 -17.79 1.91 -17.06
N VAL A 69 -18.64 2.61 -16.31
CA VAL A 69 -18.20 3.71 -15.42
C VAL A 69 -17.39 3.16 -14.25
N TYR A 70 -17.95 2.24 -13.47
CA TYR A 70 -17.25 1.66 -12.31
C TYR A 70 -15.97 0.93 -12.73
N GLY A 71 -16.04 0.11 -13.77
CA GLY A 71 -14.87 -0.61 -14.29
C GLY A 71 -13.76 0.33 -14.76
N SER A 72 -14.09 1.43 -15.45
CA SER A 72 -13.11 2.43 -15.88
C SER A 72 -12.43 3.12 -14.69
N VAL A 73 -13.22 3.53 -13.69
CA VAL A 73 -12.68 4.16 -12.47
C VAL A 73 -11.73 3.21 -11.75
N LEU A 74 -12.12 1.94 -11.58
CA LEU A 74 -11.27 0.91 -10.98
C LEU A 74 -9.95 0.72 -11.75
N PHE A 75 -10.02 0.64 -13.08
CA PHE A 75 -8.86 0.46 -13.93
C PHE A 75 -7.85 1.61 -13.81
N PHE A 76 -8.29 2.87 -13.94
CA PHE A 76 -7.39 4.03 -13.83
C PHE A 76 -6.87 4.23 -12.41
N ALA A 77 -7.71 3.98 -11.40
CA ALA A 77 -7.32 4.08 -10.00
C ALA A 77 -6.21 3.07 -9.64
N ILE A 78 -6.34 1.82 -10.11
CA ILE A 78 -5.32 0.81 -9.85
C ILE A 78 -4.06 1.02 -10.69
N LEU A 79 -4.18 1.47 -11.94
CA LEU A 79 -3.03 1.81 -12.76
C LEU A 79 -2.15 2.88 -12.08
N LEU A 80 -2.78 3.94 -11.55
CA LEU A 80 -2.10 4.97 -10.78
C LEU A 80 -1.41 4.37 -9.54
N PHE A 81 -2.10 3.52 -8.79
CA PHE A 81 -1.54 2.86 -7.61
C PHE A 81 -0.33 1.98 -7.96
N ILE A 82 -0.39 1.17 -9.01
CA ILE A 82 0.69 0.25 -9.38
C ILE A 82 1.93 1.02 -9.82
N VAL A 83 1.77 1.99 -10.73
CA VAL A 83 2.89 2.74 -11.31
C VAL A 83 3.60 3.56 -10.21
N ILE A 84 2.84 4.33 -9.44
CA ILE A 84 3.41 5.22 -8.44
C ILE A 84 3.81 4.43 -7.18
N GLY A 85 3.04 3.39 -6.83
CA GLY A 85 3.31 2.50 -5.71
C GLY A 85 4.62 1.74 -5.87
N ALA A 86 4.95 1.26 -7.08
CA ALA A 86 6.25 0.64 -7.34
C ALA A 86 7.41 1.60 -7.03
N GLY A 87 7.33 2.84 -7.50
CA GLY A 87 8.30 3.88 -7.17
C GLY A 87 8.37 4.17 -5.68
N HIS A 88 7.22 4.19 -4.99
CA HIS A 88 7.16 4.37 -3.55
C HIS A 88 7.87 3.23 -2.79
N HIS A 89 7.65 1.97 -3.17
CA HIS A 89 8.31 0.81 -2.55
C HIS A 89 9.83 0.87 -2.69
N VAL A 90 10.34 1.18 -3.88
CA VAL A 90 11.78 1.30 -4.13
C VAL A 90 12.36 2.45 -3.31
N LYS A 91 11.69 3.61 -3.29
CA LYS A 91 12.11 4.77 -2.50
C LYS A 91 12.21 4.46 -1.00
N CYS A 92 11.21 3.76 -0.45
CA CYS A 92 11.21 3.37 0.96
C CYS A 92 12.39 2.45 1.29
N GLY A 93 12.62 1.39 0.50
CA GLY A 93 13.75 0.49 0.71
C GLY A 93 15.11 1.16 0.46
N PHE A 94 15.18 2.11 -0.47
CA PHE A 94 16.39 2.89 -0.72
C PHE A 94 16.72 3.83 0.43
N ALA A 95 15.72 4.49 1.03
CA ALA A 95 15.93 5.31 2.22
C ALA A 95 16.51 4.48 3.38
N GLU A 96 15.93 3.30 3.64
CA GLU A 96 16.46 2.36 4.66
C GLU A 96 17.86 1.84 4.30
N TYR A 97 18.13 1.55 3.02
CA TYR A 97 19.45 1.14 2.54
C TYR A 97 20.52 2.19 2.85
N VAL A 98 20.25 3.46 2.52
CA VAL A 98 21.16 4.59 2.75
C VAL A 98 21.45 4.73 4.24
N PHE A 99 20.42 4.64 5.09
CA PHE A 99 20.57 4.69 6.54
C PHE A 99 21.53 3.60 7.06
N LEU A 100 21.32 2.35 6.64
CA LEU A 100 22.14 1.22 7.08
C LEU A 100 23.57 1.28 6.52
N ARG A 101 23.76 1.81 5.31
CA ARG A 101 25.09 1.95 4.69
C ARG A 101 25.95 3.03 5.33
N LEU A 102 25.34 4.12 5.81
CA LEU A 102 26.04 5.27 6.37
C LEU A 102 26.33 5.15 7.88
N GLY A 103 26.30 3.94 8.45
CA GLY A 103 26.72 3.72 9.82
C GLY A 103 25.69 4.11 10.89
N ARG A 104 24.42 4.34 10.50
CA ARG A 104 23.29 4.53 11.43
C ARG A 104 23.43 5.72 12.38
N ASP A 105 24.22 6.73 12.00
CA ASP A 105 24.41 7.93 12.80
C ASP A 105 23.25 8.94 12.62
N LYS A 106 23.27 10.02 13.40
CA LYS A 106 22.24 11.08 13.31
C LYS A 106 22.18 11.72 11.92
N LYS A 107 23.32 11.82 11.22
CA LYS A 107 23.41 12.42 9.88
C LYS A 107 22.76 11.51 8.83
N ALA A 108 23.01 10.21 8.89
CA ALA A 108 22.38 9.18 8.08
C ALA A 108 20.87 9.14 8.31
N HIS A 109 20.42 9.30 9.56
CA HIS A 109 18.99 9.39 9.88
C HIS A 109 18.34 10.60 9.22
N THR A 110 18.98 11.78 9.30
CA THR A 110 18.48 13.00 8.64
C THR A 110 18.44 12.82 7.12
N MET A 111 19.47 12.23 6.51
CA MET A 111 19.48 11.94 5.06
C MET A 111 18.39 10.94 4.66
N MET A 112 18.15 9.91 5.46
CA MET A 112 17.05 8.96 5.23
C MET A 112 15.70 9.67 5.24
N LEU A 113 15.46 10.53 6.24
CA LEU A 113 14.21 11.29 6.33
C LEU A 113 14.06 12.29 5.17
N ASP A 114 15.14 12.94 4.75
CA ASP A 114 15.11 13.86 3.61
C ASP A 114 14.78 13.11 2.31
N LEU A 115 15.44 11.98 2.07
CA LEU A 115 15.15 11.10 0.94
C LEU A 115 13.70 10.55 0.99
N PHE A 116 13.21 10.18 2.18
CA PHE A 116 11.85 9.69 2.37
C PHE A 116 10.80 10.78 2.11
N ASN A 117 11.08 12.02 2.49
CA ASN A 117 10.18 13.16 2.32
C ASN A 117 10.32 13.85 0.95
N SER A 118 11.43 13.63 0.23
CA SER A 118 11.59 14.06 -1.16
C SER A 118 10.52 13.44 -2.06
N ALA A 119 10.20 14.00 -3.23
CA ALA A 119 9.19 13.46 -4.14
C ALA A 119 7.85 13.05 -3.45
N PRO A 120 7.13 14.00 -2.81
CA PRO A 120 5.87 13.71 -2.12
C PRO A 120 4.80 13.16 -3.07
N ILE A 121 4.95 13.38 -4.38
CA ILE A 121 4.10 12.81 -5.42
C ILE A 121 3.98 11.28 -5.31
N THR A 122 4.99 10.57 -4.79
CA THR A 122 4.88 9.12 -4.59
C THR A 122 3.78 8.73 -3.61
N LYS A 123 3.36 9.64 -2.72
CA LYS A 123 2.27 9.40 -1.75
C LYS A 123 0.89 9.40 -2.40
N ILE A 124 0.76 9.92 -3.63
CA ILE A 124 -0.52 9.93 -4.36
C ILE A 124 -0.94 8.50 -4.76
N CYS A 125 -0.04 7.51 -4.73
CA CYS A 125 -0.39 6.11 -4.97
C CYS A 125 -1.53 5.64 -4.03
N TYR A 126 -1.52 6.10 -2.77
CA TYR A 126 -2.55 5.76 -1.80
C TYR A 126 -3.91 6.32 -2.17
N LEU A 127 -3.97 7.47 -2.85
CA LEU A 127 -5.24 8.01 -3.34
C LEU A 127 -5.83 7.10 -4.42
N GLY A 128 -5.02 6.63 -5.38
CA GLY A 128 -5.47 5.63 -6.35
C GLY A 128 -6.00 4.36 -5.68
N TYR A 129 -5.31 3.89 -4.64
CA TYR A 129 -5.74 2.71 -3.90
C TYR A 129 -7.03 2.90 -3.09
N ILE A 130 -7.19 4.05 -2.43
CA ILE A 130 -8.41 4.39 -1.68
C ILE A 130 -9.60 4.50 -2.64
N VAL A 131 -9.43 5.18 -3.78
CA VAL A 131 -10.45 5.28 -4.81
C VAL A 131 -10.84 3.88 -5.28
N PHE A 132 -9.87 3.01 -5.58
CA PHE A 132 -10.14 1.63 -5.99
C PHE A 132 -10.99 0.87 -4.95
N ILE A 133 -10.60 0.89 -3.67
CA ILE A 133 -11.33 0.17 -2.60
C ILE A 133 -12.76 0.70 -2.45
N ILE A 134 -12.93 2.02 -2.36
CA ILE A 134 -14.24 2.63 -2.13
C ILE A 134 -15.16 2.37 -3.33
N THR A 135 -14.66 2.58 -4.54
CA THR A 135 -15.41 2.31 -5.77
C THR A 135 -15.82 0.84 -5.86
N LEU A 136 -14.93 -0.09 -5.52
CA LEU A 136 -15.23 -1.53 -5.56
C LEU A 136 -16.29 -1.92 -4.52
N ILE A 137 -16.18 -1.42 -3.29
CA ILE A 137 -17.19 -1.67 -2.24
C ILE A 137 -18.54 -1.12 -2.65
N ILE A 138 -18.60 0.13 -3.16
CA ILE A 138 -19.86 0.73 -3.64
C ILE A 138 -20.43 -0.11 -4.78
N ALA A 139 -19.61 -0.54 -5.73
CA ALA A 139 -20.06 -1.34 -6.87
C ALA A 139 -20.68 -2.68 -6.42
N ILE A 140 -20.09 -3.33 -5.41
CA ILE A 140 -20.64 -4.56 -4.81
C ILE A 140 -21.95 -4.28 -4.07
N LEU A 141 -21.98 -3.28 -3.18
CA LEU A 141 -23.15 -2.98 -2.34
C LEU A 141 -24.36 -2.51 -3.15
N THR A 142 -24.13 -1.85 -4.29
CA THR A 142 -25.18 -1.42 -5.23
C THR A 142 -25.61 -2.52 -6.20
N GLY A 143 -24.95 -3.69 -6.19
CA GLY A 143 -25.20 -4.78 -7.13
C GLY A 143 -24.68 -4.54 -8.55
N THR A 144 -24.02 -3.41 -8.81
CA THR A 144 -23.50 -3.05 -10.14
C THR A 144 -22.29 -3.87 -10.55
N ALA A 145 -21.53 -4.40 -9.60
CA ALA A 145 -20.41 -5.30 -9.85
C ALA A 145 -20.83 -6.74 -10.21
N ALA A 146 -22.12 -7.09 -10.14
CA ALA A 146 -22.63 -8.47 -10.29
C ALA A 146 -21.99 -9.52 -9.35
N LEU A 147 -21.29 -9.07 -8.31
CA LEU A 147 -20.77 -9.91 -7.24
C LEU A 147 -21.83 -10.13 -6.14
N PRO A 148 -21.82 -11.27 -5.44
CA PRO A 148 -22.68 -11.46 -4.28
C PRO A 148 -22.35 -10.42 -3.20
N LEU A 149 -23.38 -9.95 -2.48
CA LEU A 149 -23.24 -8.91 -1.45
C LEU A 149 -22.20 -9.27 -0.36
N TRP A 150 -22.05 -10.55 -0.03
CA TRP A 150 -21.05 -11.01 0.93
C TRP A 150 -19.61 -10.80 0.46
N ALA A 151 -19.36 -10.61 -0.85
CA ALA A 151 -18.03 -10.38 -1.39
C ALA A 151 -17.40 -9.11 -0.81
N ALA A 152 -18.22 -8.14 -0.37
CA ALA A 152 -17.79 -6.93 0.32
C ALA A 152 -17.00 -7.24 1.61
N ILE A 153 -17.36 -8.30 2.34
CA ILE A 153 -16.68 -8.73 3.58
C ILE A 153 -15.25 -9.18 3.29
N PHE A 154 -15.03 -9.80 2.13
CA PHE A 154 -13.73 -10.29 1.70
C PHE A 154 -12.94 -9.26 0.88
N THR A 155 -13.38 -7.99 0.84
CA THR A 155 -12.57 -6.91 0.28
C THR A 155 -11.33 -6.64 1.13
N ILE A 156 -10.40 -5.88 0.56
CA ILE A 156 -9.08 -5.66 1.15
C ILE A 156 -9.17 -4.92 2.49
N LEU A 157 -10.15 -4.01 2.63
CA LEU A 157 -10.27 -3.14 3.79
C LEU A 157 -10.63 -3.91 5.08
N PRO A 158 -11.69 -4.75 5.13
CA PRO A 158 -11.97 -5.60 6.30
C PRO A 158 -10.78 -6.49 6.70
N ILE A 159 -10.15 -7.14 5.74
CA ILE A 159 -9.01 -8.04 6.01
C ILE A 159 -7.82 -7.26 6.54
N PHE A 160 -7.56 -6.07 5.98
CA PHE A 160 -6.51 -5.18 6.45
C PHE A 160 -6.75 -4.72 7.89
N ILE A 161 -7.99 -4.40 8.27
CA ILE A 161 -8.35 -4.02 9.65
C ILE A 161 -8.05 -5.18 10.63
N ILE A 162 -8.35 -6.42 10.24
CA ILE A 162 -8.08 -7.61 11.05
C ILE A 162 -6.57 -7.86 11.21
N LEU A 163 -5.80 -7.68 10.14
CA LEU A 163 -4.34 -7.91 10.16
C LEU A 163 -3.57 -6.73 10.77
N PHE A 164 -4.18 -5.55 10.86
CA PHE A 164 -3.56 -4.34 11.39
C PHE A 164 -2.89 -4.49 12.77
N PRO A 165 -3.53 -5.08 13.81
CA PRO A 165 -2.92 -5.19 15.14
C PRO A 165 -1.63 -6.02 15.16
N PHE A 166 -1.41 -6.91 14.19
CA PHE A 166 -0.25 -7.80 14.15
C PHE A 166 1.03 -7.10 13.64
N LYS A 167 0.93 -5.87 13.09
CA LYS A 167 2.08 -5.07 12.63
C LYS A 167 3.03 -5.82 11.67
N ILE A 168 2.46 -6.66 10.80
CA ILE A 168 3.21 -7.44 9.82
C ILE A 168 3.68 -6.54 8.67
N ILE A 169 4.90 -6.75 8.18
CA ILE A 169 5.39 -6.02 6.99
C ILE A 169 4.69 -6.56 5.76
N GLY A 170 4.14 -5.67 4.92
CA GLY A 170 3.42 -6.07 3.71
C GLY A 170 1.98 -6.51 3.95
N THR A 171 1.38 -6.16 5.09
CA THR A 171 -0.04 -6.45 5.39
C THR A 171 -0.98 -6.09 4.24
N LEU A 172 -0.74 -4.98 3.55
CA LEU A 172 -1.57 -4.59 2.40
C LEU A 172 -1.55 -5.63 1.26
N HIS A 173 -0.37 -6.17 0.95
CA HIS A 173 -0.23 -7.22 -0.06
C HIS A 173 -0.90 -8.51 0.39
N ILE A 174 -0.67 -8.91 1.65
CA ILE A 174 -1.28 -10.10 2.25
C ILE A 174 -2.81 -9.99 2.23
N SER A 175 -3.36 -8.86 2.66
CA SER A 175 -4.81 -8.62 2.67
C SER A 175 -5.40 -8.78 1.28
N ALA A 176 -4.77 -8.21 0.26
CA ALA A 176 -5.29 -8.33 -1.09
C ALA A 176 -5.06 -9.71 -1.72
N MET A 177 -4.00 -10.44 -1.37
CA MET A 177 -3.87 -11.85 -1.76
C MET A 177 -5.01 -12.69 -1.15
N ILE A 178 -5.33 -12.48 0.13
CA ILE A 178 -6.44 -13.18 0.79
C ILE A 178 -7.77 -12.79 0.15
N SER A 179 -8.00 -11.50 -0.17
CA SER A 179 -9.22 -11.06 -0.87
C SER A 179 -9.40 -11.79 -2.20
N MET A 180 -8.36 -11.82 -3.04
CA MET A 180 -8.45 -12.46 -4.36
C MET A 180 -8.63 -13.97 -4.24
N LEU A 181 -7.95 -14.61 -3.27
CA LEU A 181 -8.10 -16.04 -3.01
C LEU A 181 -9.51 -16.38 -2.50
N ALA A 182 -10.06 -15.58 -1.59
CA ALA A 182 -11.41 -15.76 -1.07
C ALA A 182 -12.45 -15.65 -2.19
N TRP A 183 -12.31 -14.66 -3.07
CA TRP A 183 -13.20 -14.52 -4.21
C TRP A 183 -13.08 -15.66 -5.21
N MET A 184 -11.88 -16.17 -5.48
CA MET A 184 -11.68 -17.31 -6.37
C MET A 184 -12.30 -18.62 -5.84
N ILE A 185 -12.43 -18.78 -4.52
CA ILE A 185 -12.96 -19.99 -3.89
C ILE A 185 -14.48 -19.89 -3.64
N LEU A 186 -14.98 -18.68 -3.36
CA LEU A 186 -16.34 -18.44 -2.87
C LEU A 186 -17.30 -17.87 -3.92
N ILE A 187 -16.84 -17.66 -5.16
CA ILE A 187 -17.62 -17.21 -6.33
C ILE A 187 -17.42 -18.24 -7.44
#